data_AF-A0A1C6LB00-F1
#
_entry.id   AF-A0A1C6LB00-F1
#
_cell.length_a   1.000
_cell.length_b   1.000
_cell.length_c   1.000
_cell.angle_alpha   90.00
_cell.angle_beta   90.00
_cell.angle_gamma   90.00
#
_symmetry.space_group_name_H-M   'P 1'
#
loop_
_entity.id
_entity.type
_entity.pdbx_description
1 polymer ?
#
loop_
_entity_poly.entity_id
_entity_poly.type
_entity_poly.pdbx_seq_one_letter_code
_entity_poly.pdbx_strand_id
1 'polypeptide(L)'
;MKKIYEFRTDEEKYMIVNMNPNEKKEAFEINKKEMQFDTNKFYQYVFADIEAEMEIEILDTTNDQDKAAKRVYNIISEITSEVMKKMNEKCFTELT
;
A
#
# COMPACT_ATOMS: atom_id res chain seq x y z
N MET A 1 -0.98 4.48 15.71
CA MET A 1 0.40 4.15 15.20
C MET A 1 0.44 4.36 13.69
N LYS A 2 1.61 4.41 13.05
CA LYS A 2 1.72 4.63 11.59
C LYS A 2 2.62 3.62 10.90
N LYS A 3 2.14 3.02 9.80
CA LYS A 3 2.91 2.15 8.91
C LYS A 3 3.18 2.89 7.61
N ILE A 4 4.42 2.85 7.14
CA ILE A 4 4.88 3.59 5.96
C ILE A 4 5.36 2.59 4.91
N TYR A 5 4.86 2.75 3.69
CA TYR A 5 5.35 2.08 2.51
C TYR A 5 5.85 3.10 1.49
N GLU A 6 6.71 2.67 0.59
CA GLU A 6 7.08 3.43 -0.61
C GLU A 6 6.51 2.77 -1.86
N PHE A 7 5.90 3.57 -2.73
CA PHE A 7 5.57 3.17 -4.08
C PHE A 7 6.73 3.53 -5.02
N ARG A 8 7.41 2.50 -5.48
CA ARG A 8 8.57 2.58 -6.39
C ARG A 8 8.22 1.99 -7.75
N THR A 9 9.06 2.28 -8.73
CA THR A 9 8.90 1.78 -10.10
C THR A 9 10.27 1.57 -10.73
N ASP A 10 10.41 0.53 -11.54
CA ASP A 10 11.56 0.30 -12.42
C ASP A 10 11.08 0.09 -13.86
N GLU A 11 11.91 -0.45 -14.76
CA GLU A 11 11.51 -0.67 -16.15
C GLU A 11 10.38 -1.70 -16.32
N GLU A 12 10.29 -2.70 -15.42
CA GLU A 12 9.41 -3.86 -15.60
C GLU A 12 8.22 -3.90 -14.64
N LYS A 13 8.34 -3.27 -13.47
CA LYS A 13 7.37 -3.41 -12.37
C LYS A 13 7.12 -2.11 -11.60
N TYR A 14 5.94 -2.05 -11.01
CA TYR A 14 5.66 -1.20 -9.85
C TYR A 14 5.89 -2.00 -8.57
N MET A 15 6.30 -1.34 -7.49
CA MET A 15 6.66 -1.99 -6.25
C MET A 15 6.10 -1.23 -5.05
N ILE A 16 5.59 -1.96 -4.05
CA ILE A 16 5.24 -1.41 -2.74
C ILE A 16 6.24 -1.98 -1.73
N VAL A 17 7.05 -1.12 -1.14
CA VAL A 17 8.17 -1.50 -0.27
C VAL A 17 7.88 -1.11 1.17
N ASN A 18 7.97 -2.06 2.11
CA ASN A 18 7.82 -1.75 3.53
C ASN A 18 9.05 -0.98 4.04
N MET A 19 8.81 0.16 4.68
CA MET A 19 9.85 1.02 5.23
C MET A 19 10.14 0.75 6.72
N ASN A 20 9.39 -0.14 7.36
CA ASN A 20 9.62 -0.52 8.75
C ASN A 20 10.91 -1.37 8.86
N PRO A 21 11.97 -0.87 9.51
CA PRO A 21 13.25 -1.60 9.60
C PRO A 21 13.15 -2.88 10.41
N ASN A 22 12.12 -3.00 11.26
CA ASN A 22 11.89 -4.17 12.11
C ASN A 22 11.07 -5.26 11.41
N GLU A 23 10.53 -4.99 10.22
CA GLU A 23 9.63 -5.89 9.49
C GLU A 23 10.22 -6.18 8.10
N LYS A 24 11.04 -7.23 8.02
CA LYS A 24 11.64 -7.67 6.75
C LYS A 24 10.56 -8.36 5.90
N LYS A 25 9.96 -7.58 4.99
CA LYS A 25 9.05 -8.07 3.96
C LYS A 25 9.64 -7.79 2.58
N GLU A 26 9.56 -8.76 1.68
CA GLU A 26 9.92 -8.56 0.27
C GLU A 26 8.93 -7.58 -0.39
N ALA A 27 9.38 -6.81 -1.38
CA ALA A 27 8.51 -5.85 -2.05
C ALA A 27 7.31 -6.55 -2.71
N PHE A 28 6.13 -5.93 -2.63
CA PHE A 28 4.98 -6.38 -3.39
C PHE A 28 5.08 -5.84 -4.82
N GLU A 29 5.13 -6.72 -5.81
CA GLU A 29 5.42 -6.36 -7.20
C GLU A 29 4.16 -6.44 -8.07
N ILE A 30 3.99 -5.45 -8.94
CA ILE A 30 2.95 -5.39 -9.97
C ILE A 30 3.64 -5.30 -11.32
N ASN A 31 3.51 -6.35 -12.13
CA ASN A 31 4.13 -6.41 -13.45
C ASN A 31 3.47 -5.39 -14.41
N LYS A 32 4.26 -4.53 -15.05
CA LYS A 32 3.75 -3.48 -15.95
C LYS A 32 3.12 -4.04 -17.23
N LYS A 33 3.53 -5.21 -17.70
CA LYS A 33 2.98 -5.85 -18.90
C LYS A 33 1.62 -6.49 -18.61
N GLU A 34 1.51 -7.19 -17.50
CA GLU A 34 0.27 -7.89 -17.13
C GLU A 34 -0.76 -6.93 -16.56
N MET A 35 -0.32 -5.85 -15.89
CA MET A 35 -1.19 -4.85 -15.25
C MET A 35 -2.24 -5.45 -14.31
N GLN A 36 -1.92 -6.60 -13.73
CA GLN A 36 -2.74 -7.33 -12.78
C GLN A 36 -1.89 -7.63 -11.55
N PHE A 37 -2.55 -7.73 -10.41
CA PHE A 37 -1.94 -8.20 -9.18
C PHE A 37 -2.92 -9.07 -8.40
N ASP A 38 -2.37 -9.96 -7.59
CA ASP A 38 -3.16 -10.80 -6.69
C ASP A 38 -3.69 -9.94 -5.53
N THR A 39 -5.00 -9.72 -5.53
CA THR A 39 -5.66 -8.87 -4.53
C THR A 39 -5.51 -9.44 -3.13
N ASN A 40 -5.59 -10.76 -2.94
CA ASN A 40 -5.43 -11.38 -1.63
C ASN A 40 -4.01 -11.18 -1.10
N LYS A 41 -2.99 -11.35 -1.95
CA LYS A 41 -1.60 -11.07 -1.57
C LYS A 41 -1.39 -9.59 -1.25
N PHE A 42 -2.01 -8.68 -2.00
CA PHE A 42 -1.97 -7.26 -1.69
C PHE A 42 -2.55 -6.98 -0.31
N TYR A 43 -3.74 -7.51 -0.01
CA TYR A 43 -4.38 -7.32 1.29
C TYR A 43 -3.54 -7.88 2.43
N GLN A 44 -2.99 -9.09 2.27
CA GLN A 44 -2.10 -9.68 3.26
C GLN A 44 -0.83 -8.84 3.45
N TYR A 45 -0.23 -8.36 2.36
CA TYR A 45 1.00 -7.58 2.42
C TYR A 45 0.79 -6.27 3.19
N VAL A 46 -0.27 -5.54 2.86
CA VAL A 46 -0.52 -4.20 3.39
C VAL A 46 -1.14 -4.24 4.80
N PHE A 47 -2.05 -5.20 5.07
CA PHE A 47 -2.95 -5.16 6.24
C PHE A 47 -2.90 -6.34 7.21
N ALA A 48 -2.13 -7.42 6.99
CA ALA A 48 -2.25 -8.67 7.79
C ALA A 48 -2.00 -8.53 9.31
N ASP A 49 -1.39 -7.44 9.78
CA ASP A 49 -0.88 -7.30 11.14
C ASP A 49 -1.49 -6.09 11.88
N ILE A 50 -2.75 -5.74 11.55
CA ILE A 50 -3.44 -4.57 12.10
C ILE A 50 -4.35 -5.00 13.24
N GLU A 51 -3.86 -4.82 14.47
CA GLU A 51 -4.55 -5.24 15.69
C GLU A 51 -5.17 -4.07 16.47
N ALA A 52 -4.84 -2.83 16.09
CA ALA A 52 -5.30 -1.61 16.75
C ALA A 52 -5.39 -0.45 15.75
N GLU A 53 -6.02 0.64 16.18
CA GLU A 53 -6.14 1.85 15.37
C GLU A 53 -4.78 2.35 14.88
N MET A 54 -4.66 2.46 13.55
CA MET A 54 -3.44 2.93 12.92
C MET A 54 -3.70 3.62 11.58
N GLU A 55 -2.67 4.29 11.09
CA GLU A 55 -2.61 4.90 9.77
C GLU A 55 -1.65 4.11 8.88
N ILE A 56 -2.01 4.00 7.60
CA ILE A 56 -1.11 3.53 6.55
C ILE A 56 -0.89 4.67 5.58
N GLU A 57 0.37 4.97 5.29
CA GLU A 57 0.76 5.93 4.27
C GLU A 57 1.61 5.23 3.20
N ILE A 58 1.32 5.52 1.94
CA ILE A 58 2.11 5.09 0.80
C ILE A 58 2.75 6.33 0.20
N LEU A 59 4.08 6.41 0.26
CA LEU A 59 4.86 7.52 -0.27
C LEU A 59 5.17 7.28 -1.74
N ASP A 60 4.75 8.21 -2.60
CA ASP A 60 5.09 8.17 -4.02
C ASP A 60 6.54 8.62 -4.24
N THR A 61 7.40 7.73 -4.70
CA THR A 61 8.79 8.06 -5.06
C THR A 61 9.01 8.10 -6.57
N THR A 62 7.92 8.11 -7.34
CA THR A 62 7.97 8.04 -8.81
C THR A 62 8.09 9.41 -9.44
N ASN A 63 8.65 9.45 -10.65
CA ASN A 63 8.78 10.68 -11.44
C ASN A 63 7.39 11.30 -11.73
N ASP A 64 7.22 12.59 -11.47
CA ASP A 64 5.97 13.33 -11.71
C ASP A 64 5.50 13.35 -13.17
N GLN A 65 6.40 13.10 -14.13
CA GLN A 65 6.07 13.01 -15.54
C GLN A 65 5.58 11.61 -15.95
N ASP A 66 5.79 10.59 -15.11
CA ASP A 66 5.31 9.23 -15.38
C ASP A 66 3.82 9.10 -15.01
N LYS A 67 2.96 9.48 -15.96
CA LYS A 67 1.51 9.43 -15.79
C LYS A 67 0.98 8.03 -15.51
N ALA A 68 1.65 6.98 -16.01
CA ALA A 68 1.23 5.61 -15.78
C ALA A 68 1.51 5.21 -14.32
N ALA A 69 2.70 5.50 -13.82
CA ALA A 69 3.06 5.29 -12.42
C ALA A 69 2.14 6.07 -11.48
N LYS A 70 1.88 7.35 -11.76
CA LYS A 70 0.95 8.17 -10.94
C LYS A 70 -0.45 7.59 -10.89
N ARG A 71 -0.95 7.07 -12.02
CA ARG A 71 -2.27 6.43 -12.05
C ARG A 71 -2.32 5.19 -11.16
N VAL A 72 -1.30 4.34 -11.23
CA VAL A 72 -1.23 3.12 -10.41
C VAL A 72 -1.07 3.49 -8.93
N TYR A 73 -0.19 4.44 -8.61
CA TYR A 73 -0.05 4.98 -7.27
C TYR A 73 -1.38 5.47 -6.70
N ASN A 74 -2.11 6.31 -7.44
CA ASN A 74 -3.38 6.88 -6.99
C ASN A 74 -4.40 5.79 -6.66
N ILE A 75 -4.51 4.75 -7.50
CA ILE A 75 -5.41 3.61 -7.27
C ILE A 75 -5.02 2.85 -5.99
N ILE A 76 -3.74 2.55 -5.83
CA ILE A 76 -3.23 1.82 -4.65
C ILE A 76 -3.43 2.63 -3.37
N SER A 77 -3.16 3.93 -3.42
CA SER A 77 -3.37 4.85 -2.30
C SER A 77 -4.84 4.98 -1.94
N GLU A 78 -5.74 5.08 -2.91
CA GLU A 78 -7.19 5.15 -2.70
C GLU A 78 -7.72 3.87 -2.05
N ILE A 79 -7.35 2.69 -2.57
CA ILE A 79 -7.73 1.40 -1.96
C ILE A 79 -7.26 1.36 -0.50
N THR A 80 -6.01 1.78 -0.25
CA THR A 80 -5.41 1.74 1.08
C THR A 80 -6.13 2.68 2.04
N SER A 81 -6.39 3.92 1.63
CA SER A 81 -7.07 4.90 2.47
C SER A 81 -8.51 4.49 2.79
N GLU A 82 -9.25 3.98 1.80
CA GLU A 82 -10.66 3.59 1.99
C GLU A 82 -10.81 2.35 2.86
N VAL A 83 -9.89 1.37 2.73
CA VAL A 83 -9.87 0.18 3.60
C VAL A 83 -9.55 0.58 5.04
N MET A 84 -8.50 1.40 5.24
CA MET A 84 -8.13 1.87 6.60
C MET A 84 -9.23 2.69 7.25
N LYS A 85 -9.86 3.60 6.50
CA LYS A 85 -10.99 4.38 6.99
C LYS A 85 -12.12 3.47 7.48
N LYS A 86 -12.56 2.53 6.66
CA LYS A 86 -13.64 1.59 7.03
C LYS A 86 -13.26 0.68 8.19
N MET A 87 -12.02 0.24 8.25
CA MET A 87 -11.55 -0.62 9.33
C MET A 87 -11.46 0.14 10.66
N ASN A 88 -10.94 1.37 10.66
CA ASN A 88 -10.95 2.22 11.84
C ASN A 88 -12.38 2.49 12.31
N GLU A 89 -13.28 2.90 11.40
CA GLU A 89 -14.70 3.13 11.68
C GLU A 89 -15.42 1.92 12.28
N LYS A 90 -15.18 0.72 11.76
CA LYS A 90 -15.95 -0.49 12.15
C LYS A 90 -15.32 -1.33 13.24
N CYS A 91 -14.00 -1.34 13.35
CA CYS A 91 -13.28 -2.27 14.21
C CYS A 91 -12.66 -1.58 15.43
N PHE A 92 -12.38 -0.27 15.35
CA PHE A 92 -11.64 0.43 16.41
C PHE A 92 -12.38 1.63 17.01
N THR A 93 -13.47 2.09 16.38
CA THR A 93 -14.23 3.27 16.86
C THR A 93 -15.20 2.96 18.01
N GLU A 94 -15.45 1.68 18.35
CA GLU A 94 -16.31 1.30 19.50
C GLU A 94 -15.63 1.35 20.89
N LEU A 95 -14.50 2.04 21.04
CA LEU A 95 -13.74 2.11 22.31
C LEU A 95 -13.72 3.49 22.99
N THR A 96 -14.58 4.44 22.58
CA THR A 96 -14.74 5.75 23.26
C THR A 96 -16.13 5.97 23.80
#